data_AF-A0A0S7WML8-F1
#
_entry.id   AF-A0A0S7WML8-F1
#
_cell.length_a   1.000
_cell.length_b   1.000
_cell.length_c   1.000
_cell.angle_alpha   90.00
_cell.angle_beta   90.00
_cell.angle_gamma   90.00
#
_symmetry.space_group_name_H-M   'P 1'
#
loop_
_entity.id
_entity.type
_entity.pdbx_description
1 polymer ?
#
loop_
_entity_poly.entity_id
_entity_poly.type
_entity_poly.pdbx_seq_one_letter_code
_entity_poly.pdbx_strand_id
1 'polypeptide(L)'
;MPVFWNASEDHDFAEVNHFHLVDREGSLRRIEYRPEGDIDAHSSSYIPLEGAATDLVDKLCAGTPDTEFKGALIGLLTDTLASSGSFGEWFSRIMARLFGKWGLVIVEPGEPALRALMKPIFQKELVQPLASADELRKGAERLEASGYRSPIATVPGVTNIFIYEDGRRCRLRYADSGYHVGESKRNYSADDLLDLLEREPQRFSGNVALRPVLQDCVFPTAAYVGGPGEIDYFGQLPGVYRHFGLTPPIIYPRLSLTLMEAKVAKVLDKYSLSFEQLKRGVGEVTMAHARDTLPESVTAAFANAREAIDLAFGELEQEASAIDPNLTKPAEQIRSKMGHQLSQFEEKVVRAHKKTNEVLIQQLDKASVHLFPEGQLQERVLNVFPYLIRYGPSLLPQLMEAVDVDEFVHHVVYLG
;
A
#
# COMPACT_ATOMS: atom_id res chain seq x y z
N MET A 1 -11.35 23.35 4.65
CA MET A 1 -10.09 23.35 5.42
C MET A 1 -9.47 21.97 5.28
N PRO A 2 -8.29 21.83 4.66
CA PRO A 2 -7.62 20.54 4.53
C PRO A 2 -6.98 20.14 5.86
N VAL A 3 -7.27 18.93 6.32
CA VAL A 3 -6.78 18.38 7.57
C VAL A 3 -6.07 17.06 7.28
N PHE A 4 -4.84 16.90 7.75
CA PHE A 4 -4.12 15.64 7.75
C PHE A 4 -4.10 15.07 9.17
N TRP A 5 -4.76 13.94 9.37
CA TRP A 5 -4.72 13.22 10.64
C TRP A 5 -3.44 12.38 10.71
N ASN A 6 -2.50 12.74 11.58
CA ASN A 6 -1.30 11.93 11.76
C ASN A 6 -1.64 10.68 12.58
N ALA A 7 -1.52 9.48 12.00
CA ALA A 7 -1.84 8.23 12.70
C ALA A 7 -0.74 7.81 13.71
N SER A 8 -0.21 8.76 14.48
CA SER A 8 0.91 8.58 15.41
C SER A 8 0.58 7.69 16.62
N GLU A 9 -0.71 7.39 16.82
CA GLU A 9 -1.18 6.40 17.80
C GLU A 9 -0.97 4.95 17.34
N ASP A 10 -0.68 4.70 16.06
CA ASP A 10 -0.43 3.34 15.62
C ASP A 10 0.86 2.79 16.24
N HIS A 11 0.81 1.52 16.63
CA HIS A 11 1.90 0.77 17.26
C HIS A 11 2.54 -0.23 16.28
N ASP A 12 2.08 -0.27 15.02
CA ASP A 12 2.77 -1.01 13.97
C ASP A 12 4.01 -0.25 13.49
N PHE A 13 5.06 -0.28 14.30
CA PHE A 13 6.30 0.40 13.96
C PHE A 13 6.97 -0.15 12.71
N ALA A 14 6.78 -1.45 12.41
CA ALA A 14 7.40 -2.08 11.26
C ALA A 14 6.91 -1.47 9.93
N GLU A 15 5.70 -0.88 9.91
CA GLU A 15 5.18 -0.16 8.76
C GLU A 15 5.88 1.19 8.51
N VAL A 16 6.38 1.86 9.56
CA VAL A 16 6.90 3.24 9.48
C VAL A 16 8.40 3.37 9.75
N ASN A 17 9.07 2.30 10.18
CA ASN A 17 10.49 2.34 10.54
C ASN A 17 11.45 2.39 9.35
N HIS A 18 10.97 2.50 8.10
CA HIS A 18 11.82 2.40 6.93
C HIS A 18 11.29 3.22 5.76
N PHE A 19 12.17 3.46 4.80
CA PHE A 19 11.80 4.00 3.50
C PHE A 19 12.61 3.35 2.39
N HIS A 20 12.09 3.41 1.17
CA HIS A 20 12.81 2.95 -0.01
C HIS A 20 13.21 4.10 -0.93
N LEU A 21 14.38 3.97 -1.53
CA LEU A 21 14.84 4.79 -2.64
C LEU A 21 15.42 3.92 -3.75
N VAL A 22 15.47 4.46 -4.97
CA VAL A 22 16.26 3.87 -6.05
C VAL A 22 17.61 4.56 -6.09
N ASP A 23 18.69 3.80 -5.91
CA ASP A 23 20.05 4.32 -5.88
C ASP A 23 20.56 4.69 -7.29
N ARG A 24 21.83 5.10 -7.37
CA ARG A 24 22.46 5.55 -8.63
C ARG A 24 22.63 4.39 -9.62
N GLU A 25 22.76 3.17 -9.11
CA GLU A 25 22.88 1.94 -9.88
C GLU A 25 21.53 1.46 -10.44
N GLY A 26 20.42 2.05 -9.97
CA GLY A 26 19.06 1.71 -10.37
C GLY A 26 18.48 0.56 -9.54
N SER A 27 19.02 0.30 -8.35
CA SER A 27 18.58 -0.75 -7.44
C SER A 27 17.72 -0.17 -6.33
N LEU A 28 16.71 -0.94 -5.91
CA LEU A 28 15.89 -0.58 -4.77
C LEU A 28 16.70 -0.77 -3.47
N ARG A 29 16.75 0.28 -2.65
CA ARG A 29 17.41 0.27 -1.34
C ARG A 29 16.37 0.54 -0.26
N ARG A 30 16.26 -0.38 0.69
CA ARG A 30 15.54 -0.19 1.95
C ARG A 30 16.48 0.41 2.99
N ILE A 31 16.11 1.55 3.54
CA ILE A 31 16.81 2.20 4.65
C ILE A 31 15.89 2.08 5.86
N GLU A 32 16.37 1.39 6.88
CA GLU A 32 15.61 1.08 8.09
C GLU A 32 16.20 1.80 9.29
N TYR A 33 15.31 2.35 10.11
CA TYR A 33 15.58 2.86 11.44
C TYR A 33 15.46 1.76 12.48
N ARG A 34 16.43 1.72 13.38
CA ARG A 34 16.47 0.76 14.48
C ARG A 34 16.75 1.53 15.76
N PRO A 35 15.76 1.74 16.64
CA PRO A 35 15.97 2.43 17.91
C PRO A 35 16.83 1.56 18.83
N GLU A 36 17.51 2.20 19.78
CA GLU A 36 18.10 1.48 20.89
C GLU A 36 17.00 1.16 21.93
N GLY A 37 16.97 -0.07 22.45
CA GLY A 37 16.00 -0.49 23.47
C GLY A 37 14.76 -1.22 22.95
N ASP A 38 13.90 -1.62 23.90
CA ASP A 38 12.64 -2.33 23.61
C ASP A 38 11.51 -1.33 23.37
N ILE A 39 11.04 -1.27 22.13
CA ILE A 39 9.94 -0.42 21.67
C ILE A 39 8.69 -1.23 21.32
N ASP A 40 8.61 -2.50 21.77
CA ASP A 40 7.47 -3.35 21.48
C ASP A 40 6.14 -2.71 21.92
N ALA A 41 5.17 -2.70 21.00
CA ALA A 41 3.85 -2.08 21.16
C ALA A 41 3.84 -0.58 21.53
N HIS A 42 4.94 0.14 21.35
CA HIS A 42 4.95 1.60 21.46
C HIS A 42 4.34 2.23 20.21
N SER A 43 3.54 3.28 20.38
CA SER A 43 3.05 4.03 19.24
C SER A 43 4.07 5.02 18.72
N SER A 44 3.97 5.45 17.46
CA SER A 44 4.93 6.39 16.85
C SER A 44 5.07 7.72 17.61
N SER A 45 4.06 8.14 18.40
CA SER A 45 4.14 9.27 19.33
C SER A 45 5.14 9.09 20.48
N TYR A 46 5.52 7.86 20.81
CA TYR A 46 6.40 7.52 21.94
C TYR A 46 7.74 6.91 21.52
N ILE A 47 7.98 6.75 20.22
CA ILE A 47 9.25 6.22 19.71
C ILE A 47 10.27 7.36 19.66
N PRO A 48 11.38 7.27 20.42
CA PRO A 48 12.36 8.35 20.52
C PRO A 48 13.12 8.55 19.21
N LEU A 49 13.56 9.78 18.96
CA LEU A 49 14.43 10.14 17.85
C LEU A 49 15.88 10.25 18.33
N GLU A 50 16.56 9.10 18.38
CA GLU A 50 17.96 9.00 18.79
C GLU A 50 18.93 9.24 17.61
N GLY A 51 20.24 9.06 17.84
CA GLY A 51 21.26 9.23 16.79
C GLY A 51 21.02 8.40 15.52
N ALA A 52 20.30 7.27 15.64
CA ALA A 52 19.85 6.46 14.50
C ALA A 52 18.93 7.23 13.51
N ALA A 53 18.24 8.30 13.94
CA ALA A 53 17.40 9.10 13.07
C ALA A 53 18.24 10.02 12.17
N THR A 54 19.37 10.53 12.68
CA THR A 54 20.35 11.28 11.88
C THR A 54 20.92 10.41 10.77
N ASP A 55 21.22 9.14 11.06
CA ASP A 55 21.70 8.17 10.07
C ASP A 55 20.71 7.94 8.90
N LEU A 56 19.39 8.08 9.13
CA LEU A 56 18.42 8.04 8.03
C LEU A 56 18.60 9.20 7.06
N VAL A 57 18.78 10.42 7.59
CA VAL A 57 18.97 11.62 6.79
C VAL A 57 20.30 11.54 6.04
N ASP A 58 21.35 11.04 6.69
CA ASP A 58 22.67 10.83 6.07
C ASP A 58 22.61 9.78 4.95
N LYS A 59 21.90 8.66 5.14
CA LYS A 59 21.70 7.64 4.11
C LYS A 59 20.86 8.14 2.93
N LEU A 60 19.83 8.95 3.18
CA LEU A 60 19.09 9.64 2.12
C LEU A 60 20.01 10.59 1.35
N CYS A 61 20.83 11.36 2.06
CA CYS A 61 21.81 12.26 1.48
C CYS A 61 22.81 11.49 0.60
N ALA A 62 23.40 10.40 1.09
CA ALA A 62 24.34 9.58 0.34
C ALA A 62 23.69 8.89 -0.88
N GLY A 63 22.45 8.40 -0.72
CA GLY A 63 21.70 7.67 -1.75
C GLY A 63 21.14 8.53 -2.88
N THR A 64 21.21 9.86 -2.77
CA THR A 64 20.63 10.80 -3.74
C THR A 64 21.70 11.57 -4.53
N PRO A 65 21.42 11.98 -5.78
CA PRO A 65 22.36 12.78 -6.58
C PRO A 65 22.61 14.14 -5.90
N ASP A 66 23.74 14.75 -6.20
CA ASP A 66 24.01 16.12 -5.77
C ASP A 66 23.30 17.10 -6.71
N THR A 67 22.43 17.94 -6.15
CA THR A 67 21.62 18.91 -6.89
C THR A 67 21.56 20.21 -6.10
N GLU A 68 21.24 21.32 -6.76
CA GLU A 68 21.08 22.61 -6.10
C GLU A 68 19.99 22.62 -5.00
N PHE A 69 19.04 21.68 -5.06
CA PHE A 69 17.95 21.55 -4.08
C PHE A 69 18.32 20.69 -2.87
N LYS A 70 19.34 19.83 -2.99
CA LYS A 70 19.67 18.83 -1.97
C LYS A 70 19.97 19.45 -0.62
N GLY A 71 20.84 20.47 -0.58
CA GLY A 71 21.26 21.11 0.67
C GLY A 71 20.07 21.65 1.47
N ALA A 72 19.12 22.31 0.80
CA ALA A 72 17.93 22.87 1.45
C ALA A 72 16.98 21.78 1.99
N LEU A 73 16.80 20.69 1.25
CA LEU A 73 15.91 19.58 1.66
C LEU A 73 16.51 18.74 2.79
N ILE A 74 17.82 18.47 2.75
CA ILE A 74 18.52 17.82 3.86
C ILE A 74 18.50 18.73 5.09
N GLY A 75 18.73 20.04 4.94
CA GLY A 75 18.59 21.01 6.03
C GLY A 75 17.20 21.00 6.65
N LEU A 76 16.13 20.98 5.85
CA LEU A 76 14.76 20.85 6.34
C LEU A 76 14.56 19.60 7.20
N LEU A 77 15.06 18.44 6.74
CA LEU A 77 14.95 17.18 7.48
C LEU A 77 15.74 17.23 8.80
N THR A 78 16.97 17.74 8.77
CA THR A 78 17.81 17.88 9.97
C THR A 78 17.21 18.86 10.98
N ASP A 79 16.72 20.02 10.53
CA ASP A 79 16.11 21.04 11.40
C ASP A 79 14.84 20.53 12.08
N THR A 80 13.99 19.83 11.31
CA THR A 80 12.75 19.26 11.84
C THR A 80 13.05 18.11 12.79
N LEU A 81 14.04 17.27 12.48
CA LEU A 81 14.50 16.19 13.36
C LEU A 81 14.98 16.74 14.70
N ALA A 82 15.87 17.76 14.68
CA ALA A 82 16.42 18.38 15.88
C ALA A 82 15.35 19.05 16.78
N SER A 83 14.19 19.36 16.21
CA SER A 83 13.07 20.00 16.91
C SER A 83 11.97 19.03 17.33
N SER A 84 12.18 17.71 17.20
CA SER A 84 11.16 16.69 17.43
C SER A 84 11.56 15.74 18.55
N GLY A 85 10.59 15.33 19.38
CA GLY A 85 10.78 14.31 20.41
C GLY A 85 10.42 12.89 19.95
N SER A 86 9.62 12.74 18.89
CA SER A 86 9.11 11.44 18.42
C SER A 86 8.91 11.37 16.91
N PHE A 87 8.80 10.15 16.37
CA PHE A 87 8.48 9.91 14.95
C PHE A 87 7.22 10.66 14.49
N GLY A 88 6.16 10.62 15.30
CA GLY A 88 4.93 11.35 15.01
C GLY A 88 5.19 12.85 14.83
N GLU A 89 5.88 13.46 15.78
CA GLU A 89 6.18 14.89 15.75
C GLU A 89 7.09 15.27 14.56
N TRP A 90 8.10 14.44 14.27
CA TRP A 90 9.01 14.69 13.15
C TRP A 90 8.27 14.68 11.82
N PHE A 91 7.43 13.67 11.60
CA PHE A 91 6.56 13.61 10.43
C PHE A 91 5.66 14.84 10.33
N SER A 92 4.99 15.22 11.42
CA SER A 92 4.12 16.41 11.46
C SER A 92 4.85 17.69 11.10
N ARG A 93 6.07 17.87 11.61
CA ARG A 93 6.91 19.03 11.27
C ARG A 93 7.36 19.01 9.82
N ILE A 94 7.72 17.85 9.27
CA ILE A 94 8.03 17.70 7.83
C ILE A 94 6.82 18.13 7.00
N MET A 95 5.64 17.59 7.30
CA MET A 95 4.40 17.90 6.57
C MET A 95 4.03 19.38 6.68
N ALA A 96 4.17 19.99 7.87
CA ALA A 96 3.96 21.41 8.05
C ALA A 96 4.94 22.27 7.22
N ARG A 97 6.21 21.86 7.12
CA ARG A 97 7.22 22.56 6.30
C ARG A 97 6.97 22.42 4.81
N LEU A 98 6.53 21.25 4.36
CA LEU A 98 6.23 21.00 2.95
C LEU A 98 4.93 21.68 2.53
N PHE A 99 3.87 21.57 3.34
CA PHE A 99 2.51 21.90 2.93
C PHE A 99 1.86 23.09 3.65
N GLY A 100 2.50 23.66 4.67
CA GLY A 100 1.91 24.73 5.50
C GLY A 100 1.49 25.98 4.69
N LYS A 101 2.18 26.28 3.59
CA LYS A 101 1.83 27.40 2.69
C LYS A 101 0.46 27.26 2.01
N TRP A 102 -0.08 26.03 1.91
CA TRP A 102 -1.42 25.76 1.38
C TRP A 102 -2.48 25.61 2.48
N GLY A 103 -2.13 25.92 3.74
CA GLY A 103 -3.07 25.88 4.87
C GLY A 103 -3.41 24.46 5.35
N LEU A 104 -2.54 23.47 5.10
CA LEU A 104 -2.72 22.12 5.64
C LEU A 104 -2.60 22.16 7.17
N VAL A 105 -3.67 21.75 7.85
CA VAL A 105 -3.68 21.57 9.30
C VAL A 105 -3.28 20.13 9.60
N ILE A 106 -2.18 19.93 10.34
CA ILE A 106 -1.79 18.61 10.84
C ILE A 106 -2.42 18.41 12.21
N VAL A 107 -3.08 17.27 12.39
CA VAL A 107 -3.73 16.91 13.66
C VAL A 107 -2.96 15.77 14.28
N GLU A 108 -2.40 16.02 15.46
CA GLU A 108 -1.82 14.99 16.32
C GLU A 108 -2.90 14.43 17.25
N PRO A 109 -3.38 13.19 17.05
CA PRO A 109 -4.44 12.60 17.86
C PRO A 109 -4.08 12.53 19.35
N GLY A 110 -2.81 12.30 19.67
CA GLY A 110 -2.29 12.20 21.04
C GLY A 110 -2.43 13.48 21.88
N GLU A 111 -2.72 14.63 21.26
CA GLU A 111 -2.82 15.90 21.97
C GLU A 111 -3.91 15.89 23.06
N PRO A 112 -3.58 16.20 24.33
CA PRO A 112 -4.54 16.10 25.43
C PRO A 112 -5.80 16.94 25.24
N ALA A 113 -5.66 18.15 24.68
CA ALA A 113 -6.78 19.04 24.41
C ALA A 113 -7.75 18.45 23.36
N LEU A 114 -7.19 17.84 22.32
CA LEU A 114 -7.97 17.15 21.29
C LEU A 114 -8.68 15.93 21.87
N ARG A 115 -7.97 15.15 22.70
CA ARG A 115 -8.54 13.95 23.32
C ARG A 115 -9.68 14.24 24.28
N ALA A 116 -9.61 15.37 24.99
CA ALA A 116 -10.68 15.82 25.87
C ALA A 116 -12.01 16.02 25.11
N LEU A 117 -11.97 16.44 23.84
CA LEU A 117 -13.16 16.59 22.99
C LEU A 117 -13.78 15.24 22.59
N MET A 118 -13.00 14.16 22.66
CA MET A 118 -13.43 12.80 22.30
C MET A 118 -14.03 12.02 23.48
N LYS A 119 -13.98 12.56 24.70
CA LYS A 119 -14.52 11.93 25.92
C LYS A 119 -15.93 11.34 25.73
N PRO A 120 -16.90 12.01 25.07
CA PRO A 120 -18.25 11.45 24.92
C PRO A 120 -18.30 10.09 24.21
N ILE A 121 -17.43 9.87 23.22
CA ILE A 121 -17.33 8.60 22.50
C ILE A 121 -16.77 7.51 23.41
N PHE A 122 -15.67 7.81 24.12
CA PHE A 122 -15.07 6.86 25.07
C PHE A 122 -16.00 6.55 26.24
N GLN A 123 -16.68 7.55 26.81
CA GLN A 123 -17.66 7.33 27.88
C GLN A 123 -18.76 6.36 27.42
N LYS A 124 -19.29 6.54 26.21
CA LYS A 124 -20.31 5.65 25.68
C LYS A 124 -19.80 4.22 25.47
N GLU A 125 -18.60 4.06 24.92
CA GLU A 125 -17.94 2.76 24.80
C GLU A 125 -17.73 2.07 26.15
N LEU A 126 -17.35 2.82 27.19
CA LEU A 126 -17.10 2.30 28.53
C LEU A 126 -18.38 1.92 29.28
N VAL A 127 -19.50 2.61 29.01
CA VAL A 127 -20.80 2.31 29.62
C VAL A 127 -21.54 1.21 28.84
N GLN A 128 -21.30 1.09 27.54
CA GLN A 128 -21.92 0.09 26.65
C GLN A 128 -20.84 -0.79 26.02
N PRO A 129 -20.11 -1.59 26.82
CA PRO A 129 -19.03 -2.42 26.31
C PRO A 129 -19.51 -3.29 25.16
N LEU A 130 -18.67 -3.42 24.14
CA LEU A 130 -18.87 -4.26 22.96
C LEU A 130 -20.02 -3.85 22.03
N ALA A 131 -20.84 -2.84 22.36
CA ALA A 131 -21.98 -2.46 21.53
C ALA A 131 -21.56 -1.99 20.13
N SER A 132 -20.52 -1.16 20.03
CA SER A 132 -19.97 -0.75 18.74
C SER A 132 -19.24 -1.89 18.02
N ALA A 133 -18.61 -2.81 18.75
CA ALA A 133 -17.97 -4.01 18.17
C ALA A 133 -19.02 -4.96 17.57
N ASP A 134 -20.20 -5.07 18.18
CA ASP A 134 -21.33 -5.81 17.62
C ASP A 134 -21.90 -5.13 16.38
N GLU A 135 -22.00 -3.80 16.34
CA GLU A 135 -22.40 -3.07 15.13
C GLU A 135 -21.40 -3.26 13.98
N LEU A 136 -20.10 -3.30 14.31
CA LEU A 136 -19.04 -3.61 13.37
C LEU A 136 -19.18 -5.03 12.81
N ARG A 137 -19.41 -6.02 13.68
CA ARG A 137 -19.65 -7.43 13.28
C ARG A 137 -20.85 -7.56 12.35
N LYS A 138 -21.97 -6.90 12.67
CA LYS A 138 -23.15 -6.85 11.77
C LYS A 138 -22.82 -6.18 10.44
N GLY A 139 -21.90 -5.21 10.44
CA GLY A 139 -21.36 -4.59 9.23
C GLY A 139 -20.60 -5.58 8.36
N ALA A 140 -19.69 -6.34 8.97
CA ALA A 140 -18.96 -7.42 8.32
C ALA A 140 -19.91 -8.44 7.66
N GLU A 141 -20.88 -8.97 8.42
CA GLU A 141 -21.87 -9.94 7.92
C GLU A 141 -22.64 -9.42 6.69
N ARG A 142 -23.01 -8.14 6.69
CA ARG A 142 -23.71 -7.53 5.53
C ARG A 142 -22.83 -7.42 4.29
N LEU A 143 -21.55 -7.06 4.45
CA LEU A 143 -20.60 -6.97 3.34
C LEU A 143 -20.34 -8.36 2.73
N GLU A 144 -20.09 -9.35 3.58
CA GLU A 144 -19.85 -10.73 3.16
C GLU A 144 -21.06 -11.34 2.45
N ALA A 145 -22.27 -11.12 2.98
CA ALA A 145 -23.51 -11.54 2.33
C ALA A 145 -23.73 -10.88 0.95
N SER A 146 -23.09 -9.74 0.70
CA SER A 146 -23.14 -9.01 -0.56
C SER A 146 -21.97 -9.36 -1.51
N GLY A 147 -21.12 -10.33 -1.15
CA GLY A 147 -19.99 -10.78 -1.96
C GLY A 147 -18.71 -9.94 -1.82
N TYR A 148 -18.67 -9.00 -0.88
CA TYR A 148 -17.49 -8.21 -0.57
C TYR A 148 -16.67 -8.84 0.56
N ARG A 149 -15.40 -8.41 0.69
CA ARG A 149 -14.54 -8.81 1.81
C ARG A 149 -14.76 -7.90 3.01
N SER A 150 -14.52 -8.44 4.19
CA SER A 150 -14.61 -7.73 5.47
C SER A 150 -13.20 -7.58 6.08
N PRO A 151 -12.53 -6.42 5.94
CA PRO A 151 -11.12 -6.29 6.33
C PRO A 151 -10.90 -6.15 7.84
N ILE A 152 -11.88 -5.71 8.63
CA ILE A 152 -11.71 -5.60 10.09
C ILE A 152 -12.28 -6.85 10.75
N ALA A 153 -11.39 -7.70 11.27
CA ALA A 153 -11.79 -8.85 12.06
C ALA A 153 -12.31 -8.41 13.45
N THR A 154 -13.50 -8.87 13.81
CA THR A 154 -14.04 -8.70 15.16
C THR A 154 -13.70 -9.92 16.02
N VAL A 155 -13.18 -9.68 17.22
CA VAL A 155 -12.87 -10.73 18.20
C VAL A 155 -13.87 -10.63 19.37
N PRO A 156 -14.56 -11.72 19.76
CA PRO A 156 -15.46 -11.70 20.90
C PRO A 156 -14.80 -11.17 22.18
N GLY A 157 -15.50 -10.30 22.92
CA GLY A 157 -15.00 -9.70 24.16
C GLY A 157 -13.92 -8.63 23.98
N VAL A 158 -13.51 -8.31 22.74
CA VAL A 158 -12.59 -7.20 22.45
C VAL A 158 -13.38 -5.93 22.18
N THR A 159 -13.05 -4.86 22.91
CA THR A 159 -13.63 -3.53 22.68
C THR A 159 -12.91 -2.81 21.54
N ASN A 160 -13.44 -1.68 21.09
CA ASN A 160 -12.76 -0.83 20.12
C ASN A 160 -11.78 0.19 20.75
N ILE A 161 -11.51 0.07 22.07
CA ILE A 161 -10.63 0.95 22.83
C ILE A 161 -9.26 0.29 23.07
N PHE A 162 -8.23 1.13 23.01
CA PHE A 162 -6.92 0.88 23.58
C PHE A 162 -6.63 1.87 24.72
N ILE A 163 -5.84 1.43 25.70
CA ILE A 163 -5.32 2.27 26.79
C ILE A 163 -3.79 2.26 26.75
N TYR A 164 -3.19 3.42 26.93
CA TYR A 164 -1.75 3.55 27.14
C TYR A 164 -1.36 3.22 28.58
N GLU A 165 -0.43 2.28 28.74
CA GLU A 165 0.26 1.98 29.99
C GLU A 165 1.77 1.97 29.72
N ASP A 166 2.52 2.82 30.43
CA ASP A 166 3.99 2.91 30.33
C ASP A 166 4.49 3.05 28.87
N GLY A 167 3.82 3.88 28.06
CA GLY A 167 4.15 4.11 26.64
C GLY A 167 3.62 3.05 25.66
N ARG A 168 3.12 1.92 26.17
CA ARG A 168 2.59 0.81 25.36
C ARG A 168 1.11 0.97 25.11
N ARG A 169 0.67 0.68 23.88
CA ARG A 169 -0.73 0.74 23.49
C ARG A 169 -1.42 -0.61 23.69
N CYS A 170 -2.15 -0.75 24.79
CA CYS A 170 -2.72 -2.01 25.23
C CYS A 170 -4.21 -2.12 24.87
N ARG A 171 -4.60 -3.25 24.28
CA ARG A 171 -6.00 -3.51 23.88
C ARG A 171 -6.88 -3.73 25.11
N LEU A 172 -8.06 -3.12 25.12
CA LEU A 172 -9.02 -3.28 26.21
C LEU A 172 -10.04 -4.39 25.88
N ARG A 173 -10.14 -5.40 26.75
CA ARG A 173 -11.11 -6.49 26.65
C ARG A 173 -12.17 -6.35 27.74
N TYR A 174 -13.40 -6.76 27.46
CA TYR A 174 -14.47 -6.79 28.44
C TYR A 174 -14.93 -8.24 28.67
N ALA A 175 -14.80 -8.71 29.90
CA ALA A 175 -15.16 -10.07 30.33
C ALA A 175 -15.46 -10.08 31.83
N ASP A 176 -16.33 -11.00 32.27
CA ASP A 176 -16.68 -11.18 33.69
C ASP A 176 -17.12 -9.89 34.39
N SER A 177 -17.87 -9.03 33.67
CA SER A 177 -18.33 -7.71 34.14
C SER A 177 -17.23 -6.68 34.44
N GLY A 178 -16.01 -6.87 33.90
CA GLY A 178 -14.90 -5.95 34.06
C GLY A 178 -14.05 -5.79 32.80
N TYR A 179 -13.14 -4.81 32.83
CA TYR A 179 -12.20 -4.52 31.77
C TYR A 179 -10.81 -5.07 32.08
N HIS A 180 -10.20 -5.71 31.09
CA HIS A 180 -8.88 -6.35 31.18
C HIS A 180 -7.94 -5.72 30.14
N VAL A 181 -6.73 -5.34 30.55
CA VAL A 181 -5.77 -4.62 29.70
C VAL A 181 -4.72 -5.55 29.14
N GLY A 182 -4.75 -5.78 27.81
CA GLY A 182 -3.75 -6.60 27.12
C GLY A 182 -3.56 -7.99 27.76
N GLU A 183 -2.30 -8.34 28.01
CA GLU A 183 -1.91 -9.52 28.82
C GLU A 183 -1.56 -9.17 30.27
N SER A 184 -1.79 -7.91 30.67
CA SER A 184 -1.49 -7.46 32.02
C SER A 184 -2.47 -8.07 33.03
N LYS A 185 -2.07 -8.13 34.30
CA LYS A 185 -2.95 -8.55 35.40
C LYS A 185 -3.83 -7.41 35.93
N ARG A 186 -3.83 -6.23 35.28
CA ARG A 186 -4.62 -5.09 35.71
C ARG A 186 -6.03 -5.20 35.15
N ASN A 187 -6.99 -5.10 36.07
CA ASN A 187 -8.40 -5.08 35.77
C ASN A 187 -8.97 -3.74 36.23
N TYR A 188 -9.90 -3.21 35.45
CA TYR A 188 -10.61 -1.98 35.76
C TYR A 188 -12.12 -2.25 35.78
N SER A 189 -12.82 -1.61 36.73
CA SER A 189 -14.27 -1.44 36.59
C SER A 189 -14.59 -0.36 35.56
N ALA A 190 -15.86 -0.23 35.18
CA ALA A 190 -16.30 0.88 34.33
C ALA A 190 -16.06 2.24 35.01
N ASP A 191 -16.35 2.34 36.31
CA ASP A 191 -16.16 3.57 37.09
C ASP A 191 -14.68 3.96 37.16
N ASP A 192 -13.77 2.99 37.36
CA ASP A 192 -12.32 3.27 37.35
C ASP A 192 -11.86 3.87 36.01
N LEU A 193 -12.38 3.35 34.89
CA LEU A 193 -12.03 3.85 33.56
C LEU A 193 -12.68 5.20 33.24
N LEU A 194 -13.89 5.46 33.74
CA LEU A 194 -14.55 6.75 33.59
C LEU A 194 -13.81 7.84 34.37
N ASP A 195 -13.40 7.54 35.61
CA ASP A 195 -12.58 8.45 36.42
C ASP A 195 -11.20 8.68 35.77
N LEU A 196 -10.60 7.62 35.22
CA LEU A 196 -9.35 7.74 34.49
C LEU A 196 -9.50 8.58 33.22
N LEU A 197 -10.56 8.38 32.45
CA LEU A 197 -10.88 9.17 31.26
C LEU A 197 -11.08 10.64 31.59
N GLU A 198 -11.68 10.94 32.74
CA GLU A 198 -11.88 12.33 33.15
C GLU A 198 -10.55 13.03 33.47
N ARG A 199 -9.65 12.33 34.17
CA ARG A 199 -8.36 12.86 34.64
C ARG A 199 -7.27 12.83 33.56
N GLU A 200 -7.20 11.77 32.77
CA GLU A 200 -6.11 11.46 31.84
C GLU A 200 -6.65 10.97 30.48
N PRO A 201 -7.44 11.79 29.76
CA PRO A 201 -8.06 11.36 28.50
C PRO A 201 -7.04 10.93 27.45
N GLN A 202 -5.85 11.54 27.42
CA GLN A 202 -4.73 11.20 26.52
C GLN A 202 -4.28 9.74 26.58
N ARG A 203 -4.67 8.99 27.63
CA ARG A 203 -4.39 7.56 27.72
C ARG A 203 -5.31 6.70 26.88
N PHE A 204 -6.39 7.24 26.33
CA PHE A 204 -7.36 6.47 25.54
C PHE A 204 -7.14 6.68 24.04
N SER A 205 -7.16 5.60 23.29
CA SER A 205 -7.13 5.62 21.82
C SER A 205 -8.14 4.64 21.24
N GLY A 206 -8.57 4.89 20.00
CA GLY A 206 -9.49 3.99 19.29
C GLY A 206 -8.72 3.06 18.35
N ASN A 207 -9.24 1.86 18.12
CA ASN A 207 -8.75 0.98 17.07
C ASN A 207 -9.11 1.53 15.66
N VAL A 208 -8.77 0.79 14.61
CA VAL A 208 -9.08 1.18 13.21
C VAL A 208 -10.57 1.50 12.98
N ALA A 209 -11.50 0.86 13.69
CA ALA A 209 -12.93 1.09 13.56
C ALA A 209 -13.43 2.33 14.32
N LEU A 210 -12.87 2.61 15.50
CA LEU A 210 -13.27 3.75 16.33
C LEU A 210 -12.55 5.04 15.95
N ARG A 211 -11.35 4.97 15.37
CA ARG A 211 -10.56 6.15 14.96
C ARG A 211 -11.33 7.12 14.04
N PRO A 212 -12.00 6.68 12.95
CA PRO A 212 -12.83 7.57 12.13
C PRO A 212 -13.95 8.26 12.93
N VAL A 213 -14.59 7.54 13.86
CA VAL A 213 -15.67 8.07 14.69
C VAL A 213 -15.15 9.12 15.67
N LEU A 214 -13.97 8.90 16.27
CA LEU A 214 -13.30 9.87 17.14
C LEU A 214 -12.95 11.15 16.39
N GLN A 215 -12.46 11.02 15.16
CA GLN A 215 -12.20 12.16 14.28
C GLN A 215 -13.49 12.97 14.03
N ASP A 216 -14.57 12.31 13.64
CA ASP A 216 -15.81 12.99 13.24
C ASP A 216 -16.67 13.45 14.43
N CYS A 217 -16.35 12.98 15.64
CA CYS A 217 -16.85 13.58 16.88
C CYS A 217 -16.27 14.99 17.09
N VAL A 218 -15.05 15.24 16.63
CA VAL A 218 -14.36 16.51 16.81
C VAL A 218 -14.55 17.43 15.61
N PHE A 219 -14.51 16.87 14.41
CA PHE A 219 -14.55 17.64 13.16
C PHE A 219 -15.86 17.45 12.43
N PRO A 220 -16.45 18.53 11.87
CA PRO A 220 -17.55 18.43 10.92
C PRO A 220 -16.99 17.99 9.55
N THR A 221 -16.62 16.71 9.45
CA THR A 221 -15.92 16.15 8.28
C THR A 221 -16.84 16.08 7.07
N ALA A 222 -16.59 16.92 6.06
CA ALA A 222 -17.32 16.87 4.80
C ALA A 222 -16.96 15.63 3.98
N ALA A 223 -15.65 15.35 3.89
CA ALA A 223 -15.11 14.22 3.15
C ALA A 223 -13.92 13.58 3.89
N TYR A 224 -13.90 12.25 3.89
CA TYR A 224 -12.78 11.43 4.35
C TYR A 224 -11.98 10.97 3.12
N VAL A 225 -10.73 11.43 3.00
CA VAL A 225 -9.85 11.04 1.88
C VAL A 225 -9.13 9.74 2.25
N GLY A 226 -9.52 8.63 1.62
CA GLY A 226 -9.05 7.29 1.99
C GLY A 226 -8.41 6.51 0.84
N GLY A 227 -7.43 5.67 1.16
CA GLY A 227 -6.90 4.65 0.25
C GLY A 227 -7.83 3.44 0.07
N PRO A 228 -7.52 2.52 -0.85
CA PRO A 228 -8.37 1.35 -1.14
C PRO A 228 -8.75 0.53 0.10
N GLY A 229 -7.77 0.19 0.95
CA GLY A 229 -8.04 -0.57 2.17
C GLY A 229 -8.88 0.19 3.20
N GLU A 230 -8.83 1.53 3.19
CA GLU A 230 -9.65 2.36 4.06
C GLU A 230 -11.10 2.41 3.59
N ILE A 231 -11.29 2.58 2.28
CA ILE A 231 -12.61 2.54 1.65
C ILE A 231 -13.28 1.20 1.94
N ASP A 232 -12.54 0.09 1.82
CA ASP A 232 -13.05 -1.25 2.13
C ASP A 232 -13.55 -1.35 3.57
N TYR A 233 -12.77 -0.89 4.56
CA TYR A 233 -13.20 -1.01 5.96
C TYR A 233 -14.34 -0.05 6.31
N PHE A 234 -14.41 1.11 5.67
CA PHE A 234 -15.48 2.08 5.89
C PHE A 234 -16.86 1.51 5.56
N GLY A 235 -16.95 0.54 4.64
CA GLY A 235 -18.19 -0.20 4.37
C GLY A 235 -18.79 -0.91 5.60
N GLN A 236 -17.98 -1.25 6.61
CA GLN A 236 -18.44 -1.91 7.84
C GLN A 236 -18.94 -0.92 8.90
N LEU A 237 -18.56 0.36 8.82
CA LEU A 237 -18.74 1.35 9.87
C LEU A 237 -20.13 2.02 9.97
N PRO A 238 -21.08 1.96 9.01
CA PRO A 238 -22.34 2.71 9.13
C PRO A 238 -23.15 2.42 10.40
N GLY A 239 -23.12 1.17 10.90
CA GLY A 239 -23.75 0.81 12.17
C GLY A 239 -23.06 1.45 13.37
N VAL A 240 -21.73 1.52 13.34
CA VAL A 240 -20.89 2.15 14.37
C VAL A 240 -21.17 3.66 14.44
N TYR A 241 -21.19 4.37 13.32
CA TYR A 241 -21.55 5.80 13.29
C TYR A 241 -22.95 6.06 13.86
N ARG A 242 -23.94 5.26 13.43
CA ARG A 242 -25.32 5.36 13.96
C ARG A 242 -25.36 5.12 15.46
N HIS A 243 -24.59 4.16 15.97
CA HIS A 243 -24.48 3.90 17.40
C HIS A 243 -24.05 5.15 18.16
N PHE A 244 -23.10 5.93 17.65
CA PHE A 244 -22.67 7.19 18.27
C PHE A 244 -23.51 8.42 17.90
N GLY A 245 -24.56 8.26 17.09
CA GLY A 245 -25.40 9.39 16.65
C GLY A 245 -24.68 10.31 15.67
N LEU A 246 -23.62 9.84 15.00
CA LEU A 246 -22.87 10.58 14.00
C LEU A 246 -23.32 10.19 12.60
N THR A 247 -23.18 11.12 11.66
CA THR A 247 -23.37 10.85 10.24
C THR A 247 -22.00 10.52 9.64
N PRO A 248 -21.83 9.39 8.93
CA PRO A 248 -20.56 9.11 8.28
C PRO A 248 -20.25 10.16 7.21
N PRO A 249 -18.97 10.52 7.01
CA PRO A 249 -18.56 11.51 6.03
C PRO A 249 -18.67 10.93 4.61
N ILE A 250 -18.58 11.79 3.61
CA ILE A 250 -18.41 11.34 2.22
C ILE A 250 -17.05 10.64 2.12
N ILE A 251 -17.02 9.40 1.65
CA ILE A 251 -15.76 8.69 1.42
C ILE A 251 -15.22 9.08 0.05
N TYR A 252 -14.06 9.71 0.04
CA TYR A 252 -13.43 10.26 -1.16
C TYR A 252 -12.14 9.46 -1.44
N PRO A 253 -12.03 8.76 -2.57
CA PRO A 253 -10.80 8.04 -2.91
C PRO A 253 -9.62 9.00 -3.02
N ARG A 254 -8.50 8.69 -2.35
CA ARG A 254 -7.27 9.46 -2.57
C ARG A 254 -6.80 9.29 -4.02
N LEU A 255 -6.12 10.31 -4.53
CA LEU A 255 -5.41 10.19 -5.79
C LEU A 255 -4.37 9.06 -5.74
N SER A 256 -4.28 8.32 -6.85
CA SER A 256 -3.25 7.30 -7.05
C SER A 256 -2.34 7.70 -8.19
N LEU A 257 -1.04 7.77 -7.94
CA LEU A 257 -0.07 8.44 -8.81
C LEU A 257 1.19 7.58 -9.03
N THR A 258 1.73 7.60 -10.24
CA THR A 258 3.11 7.18 -10.55
C THR A 258 3.85 8.30 -11.26
N LEU A 259 5.03 8.63 -10.76
CA LEU A 259 5.95 9.58 -11.35
C LEU A 259 6.83 8.88 -12.41
N MET A 260 6.63 9.25 -13.67
CA MET A 260 7.33 8.72 -14.83
C MET A 260 8.53 9.60 -15.19
N GLU A 261 9.73 9.21 -14.76
CA GLU A 261 10.95 9.92 -15.15
C GLU A 261 11.28 9.75 -16.64
N ALA A 262 11.81 10.79 -17.30
CA ALA A 262 12.18 10.72 -18.72
C ALA A 262 13.09 9.53 -19.09
N LYS A 263 14.00 9.11 -18.20
CA LYS A 263 14.85 7.93 -18.46
C LYS A 263 14.04 6.62 -18.53
N VAL A 264 12.96 6.52 -17.75
CA VAL A 264 12.07 5.36 -17.72
C VAL A 264 11.12 5.41 -18.92
N ALA A 265 10.55 6.59 -19.20
CA ALA A 265 9.73 6.82 -20.39
C ALA A 265 10.48 6.42 -21.68
N LYS A 266 11.74 6.86 -21.84
CA LYS A 266 12.58 6.49 -22.99
C LYS A 266 12.77 4.97 -23.15
N VAL A 267 12.84 4.22 -22.05
CA VAL A 267 12.94 2.75 -22.11
C VAL A 267 11.62 2.15 -22.59
N LEU A 268 10.49 2.62 -22.05
CA LEU A 268 9.17 2.18 -22.47
C LEU A 268 8.92 2.50 -23.96
N ASP A 269 9.21 3.72 -24.39
CA ASP A 269 9.05 4.16 -25.79
C ASP A 269 9.93 3.35 -26.74
N LYS A 270 11.20 3.11 -26.38
CA LYS A 270 12.14 2.31 -27.16
C LYS A 270 11.59 0.92 -27.47
N TYR A 271 10.81 0.34 -26.55
CA TYR A 271 10.23 -0.99 -26.70
C TYR A 271 8.73 -0.96 -27.00
N SER A 272 8.16 0.23 -27.27
CA SER A 272 6.73 0.42 -27.56
C SER A 272 5.82 -0.19 -26.49
N LEU A 273 6.20 0.00 -25.22
CA LEU A 273 5.48 -0.52 -24.06
C LEU A 273 4.71 0.59 -23.36
N SER A 274 3.48 0.30 -22.97
CA SER A 274 2.70 1.14 -22.06
C SER A 274 2.98 0.81 -20.59
N PHE A 275 2.64 1.75 -19.70
CA PHE A 275 2.64 1.53 -18.25
C PHE A 275 1.83 0.28 -17.85
N GLU A 276 0.62 0.13 -18.39
CA GLU A 276 -0.26 -1.01 -18.09
C GLU A 276 0.28 -2.36 -18.59
N GLN A 277 1.06 -2.38 -19.67
CA GLN A 277 1.76 -3.60 -20.10
C GLN A 277 2.88 -3.97 -19.12
N LEU A 278 3.71 -3.01 -18.70
CA LEU A 278 4.78 -3.28 -17.75
C LEU A 278 4.27 -3.70 -16.37
N LYS A 279 3.10 -3.18 -15.96
CA LYS A 279 2.41 -3.55 -14.72
C LYS A 279 2.10 -5.05 -14.61
N ARG A 280 1.94 -5.76 -15.74
CA ARG A 280 1.75 -7.21 -15.78
C ARG A 280 3.02 -7.99 -15.38
N GLY A 281 4.16 -7.30 -15.37
CA GLY A 281 5.45 -7.81 -14.94
C GLY A 281 6.42 -8.01 -16.10
N VAL A 282 7.71 -7.77 -15.82
CA VAL A 282 8.80 -7.88 -16.80
C VAL A 282 8.84 -9.27 -17.45
N GLY A 283 8.57 -10.32 -16.67
CA GLY A 283 8.53 -11.70 -17.13
C GLY A 283 7.54 -11.93 -18.27
N GLU A 284 6.32 -11.40 -18.14
CA GLU A 284 5.26 -11.51 -19.15
C GLU A 284 5.58 -10.68 -20.38
N VAL A 285 5.99 -9.42 -20.18
CA VAL A 285 6.34 -8.49 -21.27
C VAL A 285 7.48 -9.04 -22.13
N THR A 286 8.55 -9.53 -21.50
CA THR A 286 9.70 -10.09 -22.22
C THR A 286 9.37 -11.38 -22.95
N MET A 287 8.43 -12.18 -22.44
CA MET A 287 7.93 -13.37 -23.13
C MET A 287 7.08 -13.01 -24.35
N ALA A 288 6.20 -12.01 -24.22
CA ALA A 288 5.41 -11.49 -25.34
C ALA A 288 6.34 -10.92 -26.43
N HIS A 289 7.26 -10.04 -26.05
CA HIS A 289 8.23 -9.46 -26.98
C HIS A 289 9.10 -10.52 -27.67
N ALA A 290 9.53 -11.56 -26.95
CA ALA A 290 10.30 -12.65 -27.55
C ALA A 290 9.48 -13.45 -28.59
N ARG A 291 8.17 -13.58 -28.41
CA ARG A 291 7.30 -14.20 -29.44
C ARG A 291 7.17 -13.31 -30.66
N ASP A 292 6.94 -12.01 -30.44
CA ASP A 292 6.71 -11.04 -31.52
C ASP A 292 7.96 -10.78 -32.37
N THR A 293 9.16 -11.00 -31.79
CA THR A 293 10.46 -10.78 -32.46
C THR A 293 11.16 -12.06 -32.89
N LEU A 294 10.46 -13.21 -32.88
CA LEU A 294 11.01 -14.43 -33.46
C LEU A 294 11.34 -14.21 -34.94
N PRO A 295 12.47 -14.73 -35.45
CA PRO A 295 12.78 -14.65 -36.87
C PRO A 295 11.65 -15.26 -37.71
N GLU A 296 11.25 -14.58 -38.77
CA GLU A 296 10.14 -15.01 -39.65
C GLU A 296 10.37 -16.43 -40.19
N SER A 297 11.62 -16.81 -40.46
CA SER A 297 11.99 -18.17 -40.88
C SER A 297 11.70 -19.23 -39.82
N VAL A 298 11.87 -18.91 -38.53
CA VAL A 298 11.56 -19.82 -37.41
C VAL A 298 10.05 -19.94 -37.25
N THR A 299 9.33 -18.81 -37.28
CA THR A 299 7.86 -18.80 -37.21
C THR A 299 7.24 -19.59 -38.36
N ALA A 300 7.73 -19.38 -39.60
CA ALA A 300 7.30 -20.13 -40.77
C ALA A 300 7.63 -21.63 -40.66
N ALA A 301 8.80 -22.00 -40.12
CA ALA A 301 9.14 -23.40 -39.93
C ALA A 301 8.19 -24.12 -38.96
N PHE A 302 7.78 -23.47 -37.85
CA PHE A 302 6.79 -24.04 -36.94
C PHE A 302 5.39 -24.13 -37.56
N ALA A 303 4.99 -23.12 -38.34
CA ALA A 303 3.72 -23.15 -39.07
C ALA A 303 3.68 -24.31 -40.08
N ASN A 304 4.72 -24.44 -40.91
CA ASN A 304 4.84 -25.52 -41.89
C ASN A 304 4.87 -26.90 -41.23
N ALA A 305 5.54 -27.04 -40.08
CA ALA A 305 5.57 -28.30 -39.34
C ALA A 305 4.19 -28.70 -38.80
N ARG A 306 3.36 -27.74 -38.35
CA ARG A 306 1.98 -28.00 -37.94
C ARG A 306 1.13 -28.46 -39.12
N GLU A 307 1.21 -27.75 -40.24
CA GLU A 307 0.49 -28.09 -41.46
C GLU A 307 0.87 -29.48 -42.00
N ALA A 308 2.16 -29.84 -41.96
CA ALA A 308 2.63 -31.16 -42.36
C ALA A 308 2.11 -32.28 -41.45
N ILE A 309 2.04 -32.05 -40.12
CA ILE A 309 1.44 -33.01 -39.18
C ILE A 309 -0.05 -33.18 -39.48
N ASP A 310 -0.78 -32.09 -39.68
CA ASP A 310 -2.22 -32.13 -39.95
C ASP A 310 -2.54 -32.85 -41.26
N LEU A 311 -1.78 -32.57 -42.33
CA LEU A 311 -1.92 -33.25 -43.62
C LEU A 311 -1.66 -34.75 -43.50
N ALA A 312 -0.51 -35.14 -42.93
CA ALA A 312 -0.11 -36.54 -42.83
C ALA A 312 -1.09 -37.37 -41.97
N PHE A 313 -1.60 -36.80 -40.87
CA PHE A 313 -2.58 -37.50 -40.04
C PHE A 313 -3.98 -37.48 -40.62
N GLY A 314 -4.36 -36.46 -41.40
CA GLY A 314 -5.61 -36.47 -42.16
C GLY A 314 -5.65 -37.61 -43.18
N GLU A 315 -4.57 -37.81 -43.92
CA GLU A 315 -4.44 -38.95 -44.87
C GLU A 315 -4.47 -40.29 -44.14
N LEU A 316 -3.73 -40.43 -43.03
CA LEU A 316 -3.74 -41.67 -42.23
C LEU A 316 -5.10 -41.97 -41.59
N GLU A 317 -5.82 -40.95 -41.11
CA GLU A 317 -7.18 -41.08 -40.55
C GLU A 317 -8.16 -41.62 -41.60
N GLN A 318 -8.07 -41.12 -42.84
CA GLN A 318 -8.93 -41.54 -43.95
C GLN A 318 -8.69 -43.02 -44.33
N GLU A 319 -7.43 -43.42 -44.51
CA GLU A 319 -7.07 -44.80 -44.87
C GLU A 319 -7.36 -45.78 -43.72
N ALA A 320 -7.06 -45.40 -42.47
CA ALA A 320 -7.33 -46.24 -41.30
C ALA A 320 -8.83 -46.46 -41.09
N SER A 321 -9.65 -45.43 -41.31
CA SER A 321 -11.12 -45.53 -41.21
C SER A 321 -11.72 -46.46 -42.25
N ALA A 322 -11.07 -46.64 -43.40
CA ALA A 322 -11.51 -47.61 -44.42
C ALA A 322 -11.28 -49.06 -43.99
N ILE A 323 -10.34 -49.31 -43.06
CA ILE A 323 -10.05 -50.64 -42.49
C ILE A 323 -10.93 -50.91 -41.27
N ASP A 324 -10.92 -50.01 -40.29
CA ASP A 324 -11.74 -50.09 -39.07
C ASP A 324 -12.08 -48.66 -38.58
N PRO A 325 -13.38 -48.27 -38.59
CA PRO A 325 -13.82 -46.96 -38.08
C PRO A 325 -13.43 -46.67 -36.63
N ASN A 326 -13.11 -47.69 -35.82
CA ASN A 326 -12.66 -47.48 -34.44
C ASN A 326 -11.23 -46.93 -34.34
N LEU A 327 -10.45 -46.92 -35.43
CA LEU A 327 -9.07 -46.44 -35.48
C LEU A 327 -8.94 -44.91 -35.65
N THR A 328 -10.02 -44.21 -36.01
CA THR A 328 -10.02 -42.74 -36.15
C THR A 328 -9.67 -42.04 -34.83
N LYS A 329 -10.28 -42.46 -33.71
CA LYS A 329 -10.01 -41.88 -32.38
C LYS A 329 -8.54 -42.02 -31.94
N PRO A 330 -7.92 -43.21 -32.03
CA PRO A 330 -6.48 -43.36 -31.79
C PRO A 330 -5.60 -42.44 -32.66
N ALA A 331 -5.92 -42.28 -33.95
CA ALA A 331 -5.16 -41.40 -34.85
C ALA A 331 -5.27 -39.92 -34.45
N GLU A 332 -6.48 -39.45 -34.12
CA GLU A 332 -6.73 -38.09 -33.61
C GLU A 332 -5.94 -37.82 -32.31
N GLN A 333 -5.89 -38.80 -31.40
CA GLN A 333 -5.13 -38.69 -30.15
C GLN A 333 -3.62 -38.54 -30.41
N ILE A 334 -3.07 -39.27 -31.38
CA ILE A 334 -1.65 -39.15 -31.75
C ILE A 334 -1.39 -37.78 -32.39
N ARG A 335 -2.24 -37.32 -33.32
CA ARG A 335 -2.15 -35.98 -33.93
C ARG A 335 -2.13 -34.89 -32.87
N SER A 336 -3.10 -34.93 -31.96
CA SER A 336 -3.21 -33.98 -30.85
C SER A 336 -1.95 -34.00 -29.95
N LYS A 337 -1.44 -35.18 -29.63
CA LYS A 337 -0.21 -35.32 -28.83
C LYS A 337 1.02 -34.75 -29.55
N MET A 338 1.15 -34.96 -30.85
CA MET A 338 2.24 -34.39 -31.67
C MET A 338 2.15 -32.86 -31.74
N GLY A 339 0.95 -32.32 -31.99
CA GLY A 339 0.71 -30.88 -31.95
C GLY A 339 1.11 -30.27 -30.60
N HIS A 340 0.74 -30.93 -29.50
CA HIS A 340 1.13 -30.50 -28.16
C HIS A 340 2.66 -30.52 -27.95
N GLN A 341 3.35 -31.58 -28.38
CA GLN A 341 4.81 -31.66 -28.30
C GLN A 341 5.50 -30.58 -29.14
N LEU A 342 4.96 -30.26 -30.32
CA LEU A 342 5.48 -29.19 -31.17
C LEU A 342 5.31 -27.82 -30.51
N SER A 343 4.15 -27.53 -29.91
CA SER A 343 3.94 -26.29 -29.15
C SER A 343 4.86 -26.19 -27.93
N GLN A 344 5.12 -27.30 -27.22
CA GLN A 344 6.10 -27.32 -26.11
C GLN A 344 7.51 -27.01 -26.59
N PHE A 345 7.90 -27.49 -27.78
CA PHE A 345 9.19 -27.18 -28.36
C PHE A 345 9.31 -25.73 -28.82
N GLU A 346 8.27 -25.18 -29.46
CA GLU A 346 8.20 -23.76 -29.82
C GLU A 346 8.35 -22.86 -28.59
N GLU A 347 7.70 -23.20 -27.48
CA GLU A 347 7.85 -22.45 -26.25
C GLU A 347 9.30 -22.47 -25.73
N LYS A 348 10.02 -23.59 -25.86
CA LYS A 348 11.45 -23.65 -25.52
C LYS A 348 12.29 -22.76 -26.44
N VAL A 349 11.96 -22.69 -27.73
CA VAL A 349 12.64 -21.79 -28.69
C VAL A 349 12.39 -20.33 -28.33
N VAL A 350 11.14 -19.95 -28.05
CA VAL A 350 10.80 -18.60 -27.56
C VAL A 350 11.59 -18.25 -26.30
N ARG A 351 11.66 -19.17 -25.33
CA ARG A 351 12.44 -18.95 -24.09
C ARG A 351 13.94 -18.80 -24.37
N ALA A 352 14.48 -19.52 -25.34
CA ALA A 352 15.87 -19.37 -25.77
C ALA A 352 16.12 -18.01 -26.43
N HIS A 353 15.21 -17.55 -27.29
CA HIS A 353 15.26 -16.22 -27.91
C HIS A 353 15.07 -15.08 -26.90
N LYS A 354 14.27 -15.30 -25.85
CA LYS A 354 14.20 -14.34 -24.73
C LYS A 354 15.57 -14.17 -24.06
N LYS A 355 16.31 -15.27 -23.84
CA LYS A 355 17.63 -15.23 -23.18
C LYS A 355 18.70 -14.50 -23.98
N THR A 356 18.58 -14.41 -25.30
CA THR A 356 19.54 -13.65 -26.11
C THR A 356 19.36 -12.13 -25.98
N ASN A 357 18.22 -11.70 -25.42
CA ASN A 357 17.86 -10.28 -25.24
C ASN A 357 18.13 -9.78 -23.80
N GLU A 358 19.30 -10.10 -23.23
CA GLU A 358 19.65 -9.72 -21.85
C GLU A 358 19.58 -8.21 -21.61
N VAL A 359 19.99 -7.38 -22.59
CA VAL A 359 19.95 -5.92 -22.48
C VAL A 359 18.52 -5.40 -22.33
N LEU A 360 17.56 -5.95 -23.11
CA LEU A 360 16.14 -5.62 -22.97
C LEU A 360 15.66 -5.96 -21.57
N ILE A 361 15.94 -7.18 -21.10
CA ILE A 361 15.51 -7.67 -19.78
C ILE A 361 16.03 -6.72 -18.69
N GLN A 362 17.32 -6.40 -18.71
CA GLN A 362 17.94 -5.48 -17.74
C GLN A 362 17.34 -4.07 -17.78
N GLN A 363 17.02 -3.55 -18.98
CA GLN A 363 16.40 -2.23 -19.11
C GLN A 363 14.97 -2.22 -18.56
N LEU A 364 14.19 -3.27 -18.82
CA LEU A 364 12.84 -3.42 -18.29
C LEU A 364 12.82 -3.68 -16.79
N ASP A 365 13.75 -4.46 -16.26
CA ASP A 365 13.91 -4.66 -14.81
C ASP A 365 14.18 -3.32 -14.11
N LYS A 366 15.10 -2.51 -14.65
CA LYS A 366 15.37 -1.17 -14.11
C LYS A 366 14.15 -0.24 -14.20
N ALA A 367 13.43 -0.25 -15.33
CA ALA A 367 12.18 0.52 -15.46
C ALA A 367 11.13 0.05 -14.45
N SER A 368 11.03 -1.27 -14.24
CA SER A 368 10.11 -1.86 -13.26
C SER A 368 10.49 -1.51 -11.82
N VAL A 369 11.77 -1.42 -11.46
CA VAL A 369 12.17 -0.94 -10.12
C VAL A 369 11.69 0.49 -9.87
N HIS A 370 11.62 1.33 -10.90
CA HIS A 370 11.12 2.70 -10.77
C HIS A 370 9.60 2.79 -10.71
N LEU A 371 8.85 1.97 -11.44
CA LEU A 371 7.38 2.08 -11.56
C LEU A 371 6.62 1.08 -10.68
N PHE A 372 7.18 -0.12 -10.52
CA PHE A 372 6.63 -1.25 -9.79
C PHE A 372 7.65 -1.89 -8.83
N PRO A 373 8.29 -1.11 -7.93
CA PRO A 373 9.22 -1.66 -6.95
C PRO A 373 8.55 -2.76 -6.12
N GLU A 374 9.24 -3.89 -5.95
CA GLU A 374 8.71 -5.09 -5.29
C GLU A 374 7.38 -5.62 -5.90
N GLY A 375 7.10 -5.27 -7.16
CA GLY A 375 5.84 -5.60 -7.84
C GLY A 375 4.64 -4.79 -7.38
N GLN A 376 4.83 -3.77 -6.54
CA GLN A 376 3.80 -2.86 -6.03
C GLN A 376 3.86 -1.51 -6.75
N LEU A 377 2.76 -0.77 -6.78
CA LEU A 377 2.77 0.60 -7.33
C LEU A 377 3.81 1.49 -6.64
N GLN A 378 4.46 2.36 -7.42
CA GLN A 378 5.49 3.29 -6.97
C GLN A 378 5.12 4.03 -5.67
N GLU A 379 3.91 4.60 -5.61
CA GLU A 379 3.40 5.36 -4.46
C GLU A 379 3.27 4.56 -3.16
N ARG A 380 3.33 3.22 -3.21
CA ARG A 380 3.26 2.34 -2.03
C ARG A 380 4.63 2.02 -1.44
N VAL A 381 5.71 2.35 -2.15
CA VAL A 381 7.06 1.87 -1.78
C VAL A 381 8.07 3.01 -1.75
N LEU A 382 8.12 3.85 -2.80
CA LEU A 382 9.16 4.87 -2.92
C LEU A 382 8.82 6.12 -2.11
N ASN A 383 9.85 6.68 -1.49
CA ASN A 383 9.75 7.95 -0.76
C ASN A 383 9.80 9.16 -1.72
N VAL A 384 9.15 10.26 -1.32
CA VAL A 384 9.05 11.49 -2.13
C VAL A 384 10.35 12.32 -2.17
N PHE A 385 11.19 12.25 -1.13
CA PHE A 385 12.39 13.10 -1.03
C PHE A 385 13.41 12.90 -2.16
N PRO A 386 13.71 11.67 -2.63
CA PRO A 386 14.52 11.48 -3.83
C PRO A 386 14.04 12.27 -5.05
N TYR A 387 12.72 12.42 -5.22
CA TYR A 387 12.13 13.20 -6.30
C TYR A 387 12.23 14.70 -6.05
N LEU A 388 11.96 15.16 -4.82
CA LEU A 388 12.14 16.57 -4.45
C LEU A 388 13.59 17.03 -4.60
N ILE A 389 14.56 16.16 -4.29
CA ILE A 389 15.98 16.45 -4.49
C ILE A 389 16.31 16.55 -5.98
N ARG A 390 15.74 15.68 -6.83
CA ARG A 390 16.03 15.65 -8.26
C ARG A 390 15.33 16.77 -9.05
N TYR A 391 14.07 17.04 -8.75
CA TYR A 391 13.18 17.91 -9.52
C TYR A 391 12.86 19.24 -8.81
N GLY A 392 13.29 19.39 -7.56
CA GLY A 392 13.09 20.59 -6.78
C GLY A 392 11.73 20.69 -6.08
N PRO A 393 11.58 21.66 -5.18
CA PRO A 393 10.35 21.86 -4.39
C PRO A 393 9.15 22.33 -5.24
N SER A 394 9.38 22.80 -6.47
CA SER A 394 8.32 23.11 -7.45
C SER A 394 7.57 21.87 -7.94
N LEU A 395 8.10 20.66 -7.71
CA LEU A 395 7.38 19.43 -8.03
C LEU A 395 6.03 19.36 -7.32
N LEU A 396 5.94 19.77 -6.05
CA LEU A 396 4.68 19.70 -5.29
C LEU A 396 3.54 20.52 -5.94
N PRO A 397 3.69 21.83 -6.23
CA PRO A 397 2.63 22.58 -6.92
C PRO A 397 2.37 22.04 -8.34
N GLN A 398 3.40 21.57 -9.06
CA GLN A 398 3.19 20.93 -10.38
C GLN A 398 2.31 19.70 -10.28
N LEU A 399 2.50 18.86 -9.26
CA LEU A 399 1.67 17.68 -9.02
C LEU A 399 0.22 18.07 -8.67
N MET A 400 0.02 19.16 -7.93
CA MET A 400 -1.33 19.65 -7.61
C MET A 400 -2.07 20.18 -8.84
N GLU A 401 -1.35 20.71 -9.83
CA GLU A 401 -1.93 21.23 -11.08
C GLU A 401 -2.13 20.15 -12.15
N ALA A 402 -1.31 19.09 -12.11
CA ALA A 402 -1.28 18.07 -13.16
C ALA A 402 -2.38 17.01 -13.07
N VAL A 403 -3.15 16.98 -11.97
CA VAL A 403 -4.05 15.88 -11.64
C VAL A 403 -5.46 16.38 -11.40
N ASP A 404 -6.43 15.71 -12.01
CA ASP A 404 -7.84 15.95 -11.71
C ASP A 404 -8.23 15.12 -10.49
N VAL A 405 -8.66 15.82 -9.43
CA VAL A 405 -9.10 15.19 -8.18
C VAL A 405 -10.42 14.43 -8.31
N ASP A 406 -11.22 14.74 -9.34
CA ASP A 406 -12.51 14.08 -9.61
C ASP A 406 -12.35 12.81 -10.47
N GLU A 407 -11.15 12.57 -11.02
CA GLU A 407 -10.85 11.35 -11.77
C GLU A 407 -10.24 10.26 -10.87
N PHE A 408 -11.08 9.30 -10.48
CA PHE A 408 -10.70 8.14 -9.65
C PHE A 408 -9.97 7.04 -10.44
N VAL A 409 -8.94 7.42 -11.19
CA VAL A 409 -8.06 6.53 -11.96
C VAL A 409 -6.63 6.59 -11.43
N HIS A 410 -5.78 5.66 -11.88
CA HIS A 410 -4.35 5.77 -11.63
C HIS A 410 -3.73 6.77 -12.62
N HIS A 411 -3.09 7.80 -12.09
CA HIS A 411 -2.49 8.88 -12.87
C HIS A 411 -1.01 8.63 -13.09
N VAL A 412 -0.54 8.76 -14.32
CA VAL A 412 0.89 8.68 -14.66
C VAL A 412 1.38 10.09 -15.00
N VAL A 413 2.18 10.67 -14.12
CA VAL A 413 2.70 12.05 -14.29
C VAL A 413 4.11 11.99 -14.86
N TYR A 414 4.29 12.53 -16.06
CA TYR A 414 5.59 12.56 -16.73
C TYR A 414 6.45 13.70 -16.19
N LEU A 415 7.65 13.35 -15.73
CA LEU A 415 8.63 14.27 -15.19
C LEU A 415 9.71 14.53 -16.24
N GLY A 416 9.69 15.75 -16.79
CA GLY A 416 10.79 16.45 -17.49
C GLY A 416 11.59 15.66 -18.50
#